data_AF-A0AAU0L3V0-F1
#
_entry.id   AF-A0AAU0L3V0-F1
#
_cell.length_a   1.000
_cell.length_b   1.000
_cell.length_c   1.000
_cell.angle_alpha   90.00
_cell.angle_beta   90.00
_cell.angle_gamma   90.00
#
_symmetry.space_group_name_H-M   'P 1'
#
loop_
_entity.id
_entity.type
_entity.pdbx_description
1 polymer ?
#
loop_
_entity_poly.entity_id
_entity_poly.type
_entity_poly.pdbx_seq_one_letter_code
_entity_poly.pdbx_strand_id
1 'polypeptide(L)'
;MKKPISLRDYLVQNIQFLKDNPDKLSILVESGRYRSTLATGYSMESICPVRFLIQDFSGDPDLIAFLLFQWLRVHQSELMANLEKIKMRSSLKPRSWITIKSMYCSKLN
;
A
#
# COMPACT_ATOMS: atom_id res chain seq x y z
N MET A 1 4.64 12.19 -4.48
CA MET A 1 3.57 11.22 -4.16
C MET A 1 3.09 10.48 -5.42
N LYS A 2 3.89 9.58 -6.00
CA LYS A 2 3.49 8.79 -7.20
C LYS A 2 2.98 7.37 -6.89
N LYS A 3 3.23 6.89 -5.67
CA LYS A 3 3.03 5.49 -5.30
C LYS A 3 1.56 5.04 -5.22
N PRO A 4 0.62 5.78 -4.60
CA PRO A 4 -0.80 5.37 -4.59
C PRO A 4 -1.42 5.34 -5.99
N ILE A 5 -1.04 6.31 -6.83
CA ILE A 5 -1.48 6.36 -8.24
C ILE A 5 -0.91 5.15 -9.01
N SER A 6 0.40 4.89 -8.86
CA SER A 6 1.03 3.71 -9.47
C SER A 6 0.40 2.39 -9.04
N LEU A 7 0.01 2.25 -7.76
CA LEU A 7 -0.70 1.07 -7.28
C LEU A 7 -2.09 0.97 -7.91
N ARG A 8 -2.82 2.08 -8.02
CA ARG A 8 -4.12 2.12 -8.70
C ARG A 8 -4.00 1.62 -10.14
N ASP A 9 -3.09 2.20 -10.89
CA ASP A 9 -2.91 1.90 -12.31
C ASP A 9 -2.49 0.44 -12.50
N TYR A 10 -1.62 -0.06 -11.62
CA TYR A 10 -1.21 -1.46 -11.63
C TYR A 10 -2.40 -2.42 -11.38
N LEU A 11 -3.24 -2.15 -10.37
CA LEU A 11 -4.41 -2.99 -10.07
C LEU A 11 -5.43 -2.94 -11.22
N VAL A 12 -5.71 -1.76 -11.76
CA VAL A 12 -6.61 -1.60 -12.92
C VAL A 12 -6.07 -2.34 -14.13
N GLN A 13 -4.77 -2.31 -14.41
CA GLN A 13 -4.19 -3.00 -15.57
C GLN A 13 -4.14 -4.53 -15.44
N ASN A 14 -4.20 -5.08 -14.22
CA ASN A 14 -4.03 -6.52 -13.99
C ASN A 14 -5.31 -7.24 -13.54
N ILE A 15 -6.34 -6.52 -13.10
CA ILE A 15 -7.63 -7.10 -12.69
C ILE A 15 -8.69 -6.73 -13.74
N GLN A 16 -9.17 -7.72 -14.49
CA GLN A 16 -10.15 -7.50 -15.57
C GLN A 16 -11.40 -6.74 -15.06
N PHE A 17 -11.95 -7.15 -13.92
CA PHE A 17 -13.07 -6.45 -13.28
C PHE A 17 -12.83 -4.95 -13.08
N LEU A 18 -11.61 -4.55 -12.71
CA LEU A 18 -11.26 -3.14 -12.49
C LEU A 18 -10.95 -2.37 -13.79
N LYS A 19 -10.58 -3.07 -14.87
CA LYS A 19 -10.52 -2.46 -16.21
C LYS A 19 -11.90 -2.01 -16.65
N ASP A 20 -12.86 -2.90 -16.45
CA ASP A 20 -14.25 -2.69 -16.88
C ASP A 20 -14.98 -1.73 -15.94
N ASN A 21 -14.59 -1.69 -14.65
CA ASN A 21 -15.22 -0.88 -13.60
C ASN A 21 -14.18 -0.09 -12.77
N PRO A 22 -13.48 0.90 -13.35
CA PRO A 22 -12.38 1.61 -12.68
C PRO A 22 -12.82 2.50 -11.51
N ASP A 23 -14.11 2.83 -11.43
CA ASP A 23 -14.77 3.56 -10.34
C ASP A 23 -14.98 2.71 -9.08
N LYS A 24 -15.01 1.37 -9.23
CA LYS A 24 -15.17 0.44 -8.10
C LYS A 24 -13.92 0.35 -7.22
N LEU A 25 -12.77 0.83 -7.69
CA LEU A 25 -11.54 0.95 -6.90
C LEU A 25 -11.38 2.36 -6.33
N SER A 26 -11.43 2.47 -5.01
CA SER A 26 -11.06 3.68 -4.27
C SER A 26 -9.72 3.49 -3.56
N ILE A 27 -8.80 4.44 -3.72
CA ILE A 27 -7.55 4.50 -2.94
C ILE A 27 -7.54 5.77 -2.12
N LEU A 28 -7.45 5.62 -0.81
CA LEU A 28 -7.42 6.72 0.16
C LEU A 28 -6.06 6.74 0.86
N VAL A 29 -5.44 7.90 0.87
CA VAL A 29 -4.24 8.17 1.68
C VAL A 29 -4.71 8.73 3.01
N GLU A 30 -4.41 8.03 4.09
CA GLU A 30 -4.76 8.49 5.44
C GLU A 30 -3.65 9.39 6.01
N SER A 31 -3.97 10.06 7.12
CA SER A 31 -3.03 10.93 7.83
C SER A 31 -1.75 10.18 8.19
N GLY A 32 -0.68 10.53 7.50
CA GLY A 32 0.66 9.99 7.70
C GLY A 32 1.46 10.72 8.76
N ARG A 33 2.70 10.27 8.95
CA ARG A 33 3.73 10.96 9.75
C ARG A 33 5.00 11.11 8.93
N TYR A 34 5.66 12.24 9.13
CA TYR A 34 7.01 12.47 8.61
C TYR A 34 8.02 12.12 9.70
N ARG A 35 9.12 11.48 9.31
CA ARG A 35 10.30 11.27 10.15
C ARG A 35 11.50 11.82 9.41
N SER A 36 12.36 12.55 10.11
CA SER A 36 13.66 12.97 9.59
C SER A 36 14.73 12.39 10.49
N THR A 37 15.80 11.86 9.91
CA THR A 37 16.94 11.33 10.69
C THR A 37 18.06 12.36 10.87
N LEU A 38 17.92 13.56 10.29
CA LEU A 38 18.94 14.63 10.30
C LEU A 38 20.34 14.19 9.83
N ALA A 39 20.46 13.02 9.18
CA ALA A 39 21.69 12.61 8.51
C ALA A 39 22.06 13.61 7.40
N THR A 40 23.33 13.75 7.09
CA THR A 40 23.83 14.63 6.01
C THR A 40 23.12 14.30 4.68
N GLY A 41 22.15 15.13 4.29
CA GLY A 41 21.24 14.93 3.15
C GLY A 41 19.76 15.15 3.52
N TYR A 42 18.85 15.16 2.53
CA TYR A 42 17.40 15.23 2.78
C TYR A 42 16.85 13.87 3.24
N SER A 43 17.29 13.38 4.40
CA SER A 43 16.88 12.07 4.93
C SER A 43 15.52 12.13 5.63
N MET A 44 14.46 12.35 4.84
CA MET A 44 13.08 12.36 5.30
C MET A 44 12.32 11.12 4.81
N GLU A 45 11.72 10.39 5.75
CA GLU A 45 10.80 9.29 5.49
C GLU A 45 9.36 9.74 5.74
N SER A 46 8.47 9.52 4.78
CA SER A 46 7.03 9.73 4.94
C SER A 46 6.32 8.40 5.07
N ILE A 47 5.73 8.14 6.24
CA ILE A 47 4.86 6.99 6.47
C ILE A 47 3.43 7.46 6.21
N CYS A 48 2.78 6.92 5.19
CA CYS A 48 1.39 7.24 4.87
C CYS A 48 0.61 5.93 4.79
N PRO A 49 -0.34 5.68 5.70
CA PRO A 49 -1.25 4.55 5.54
C PRO A 49 -2.05 4.74 4.25
N VAL A 50 -2.19 3.67 3.48
CA VAL A 50 -2.97 3.66 2.25
C VAL A 50 -4.03 2.60 2.40
N ARG A 51 -5.28 3.02 2.31
CA ARG A 51 -6.45 2.14 2.28
C ARG A 51 -6.91 2.03 0.85
N PHE A 52 -7.16 0.81 0.39
CA PHE A 52 -7.86 0.58 -0.86
C PHE A 52 -9.18 -0.14 -0.58
N LEU A 53 -10.19 0.16 -1.38
CA LEU A 53 -11.51 -0.43 -1.32
C LEU A 53 -11.89 -0.85 -2.74
N ILE A 54 -12.28 -2.10 -2.90
CA ILE A 54 -12.88 -2.59 -4.13
C ILE A 54 -14.33 -2.95 -3.82
N GLN A 55 -15.26 -2.29 -4.50
CA GLN A 55 -16.70 -2.48 -4.32
C GLN A 55 -17.20 -3.59 -5.25
N ASP A 56 -18.16 -4.38 -4.77
CA ASP A 56 -18.88 -5.41 -5.54
C ASP A 56 -17.97 -6.45 -6.22
N PHE A 57 -16.77 -6.68 -5.68
CA PHE A 57 -15.86 -7.67 -6.23
C PHE A 57 -16.33 -9.08 -5.89
N SER A 58 -16.66 -9.86 -6.92
CA SER A 58 -17.07 -11.25 -6.81
C SER A 58 -15.97 -12.25 -7.20
N GLY A 59 -14.77 -11.76 -7.52
CA GLY A 59 -13.62 -12.60 -7.86
C GLY A 59 -12.86 -13.12 -6.63
N ASP A 60 -11.74 -13.78 -6.89
CA ASP A 60 -10.88 -14.33 -5.84
C ASP A 60 -10.12 -13.22 -5.09
N PRO A 61 -10.32 -13.04 -3.77
CA PRO A 61 -9.56 -12.07 -2.98
C PRO A 61 -8.06 -12.38 -2.92
N ASP A 62 -7.65 -13.64 -3.09
CA ASP A 62 -6.23 -14.01 -3.08
C ASP A 62 -5.49 -13.46 -4.31
N LEU A 63 -6.19 -13.25 -5.44
CA LEU A 63 -5.65 -12.56 -6.61
C LEU A 63 -5.25 -11.11 -6.28
N ILE A 64 -6.10 -10.40 -5.51
CA ILE A 64 -5.82 -9.02 -5.10
C ILE A 64 -4.60 -8.99 -4.18
N ALA A 65 -4.53 -9.92 -3.22
CA ALA A 65 -3.38 -10.05 -2.33
C ALA A 65 -2.10 -10.33 -3.12
N PHE A 66 -2.13 -11.29 -4.05
CA PHE A 66 -0.99 -11.64 -4.90
C PHE A 66 -0.47 -10.45 -5.71
N LEU A 67 -1.36 -9.75 -6.41
CA LEU A 67 -1.01 -8.56 -7.21
C LEU A 67 -0.44 -7.45 -6.33
N LEU A 68 -1.00 -7.25 -5.14
CA LEU A 68 -0.45 -6.31 -4.17
C LEU A 68 0.98 -6.69 -3.75
N PHE A 69 1.22 -7.97 -3.43
CA PHE A 69 2.56 -8.46 -3.08
C PHE A 69 3.56 -8.27 -4.23
N GLN A 70 3.13 -8.53 -5.46
CA GLN A 70 3.95 -8.34 -6.66
C GLN A 70 4.34 -6.87 -6.86
N TRP A 71 3.39 -5.94 -6.70
CA TRP A 71 3.66 -4.51 -6.77
C TRP A 71 4.60 -4.05 -5.64
N LEU A 72 4.33 -4.49 -4.40
CA LEU A 72 5.15 -4.16 -3.24
C LEU A 72 6.59 -4.67 -3.39
N ARG A 73 6.81 -5.85 -3.97
CA ARG A 73 8.16 -6.36 -4.23
C ARG A 73 8.99 -5.43 -5.12
N VAL A 74 8.38 -4.75 -6.08
CA VAL A 74 9.08 -3.84 -7.01
C VAL A 74 9.27 -2.45 -6.38
N HIS A 75 8.25 -1.95 -5.67
CA HIS A 75 8.21 -0.55 -5.25
C HIS A 75 8.50 -0.31 -3.76
N GLN A 76 8.38 -1.33 -2.90
CA GLN A 76 8.59 -1.29 -1.45
C GLN A 76 9.01 -2.67 -0.88
N SER A 77 10.06 -3.28 -1.42
CA SER A 77 10.53 -4.61 -0.99
C SER A 77 10.92 -4.66 0.49
N GLU A 78 11.30 -3.52 1.08
CA GLU A 78 11.63 -3.40 2.50
C GLU A 78 10.46 -3.73 3.43
N LEU A 79 9.21 -3.57 2.96
CA LEU A 79 8.02 -3.97 3.71
C LEU A 79 7.88 -5.49 3.81
N MET A 80 8.45 -6.24 2.86
CA MET A 80 8.42 -7.71 2.86
C MET A 80 9.56 -8.32 3.68
N ALA A 81 10.68 -7.59 3.81
CA ALA A 81 11.89 -8.10 4.45
C ALA A 81 11.91 -8.02 5.99
N ASN A 82 10.90 -7.41 6.63
CA ASN A 82 10.93 -7.05 8.06
C ASN A 82 9.69 -7.56 8.85
N LEU A 83 9.37 -8.85 8.74
CA LEU A 83 8.27 -9.51 9.47
C LEU A 83 8.32 -9.29 11.00
N GLU A 84 9.52 -9.34 11.59
CA GLU A 84 9.76 -9.12 13.03
C GLU A 84 9.37 -7.70 13.50
N LYS A 85 9.66 -6.66 12.72
CA LYS A 85 9.30 -5.26 13.05
C LYS A 85 7.80 -4.97 12.90
N ILE A 86 7.11 -5.70 12.02
CA ILE A 86 5.66 -5.55 11.79
C ILE A 86 4.85 -6.05 12.99
N LYS A 87 5.35 -7.08 13.71
CA LYS A 87 4.74 -7.64 14.92
C LYS A 87 4.63 -6.62 16.07
N MET A 88 5.65 -5.78 16.26
CA MET A 88 5.61 -4.70 17.27
C MET A 88 4.67 -3.54 16.91
N ARG A 89 4.29 -3.38 15.63
CA ARG A 89 3.49 -2.24 15.14
C ARG A 89 2.00 -2.54 14.98
N SER A 90 1.60 -3.81 15.08
CA SER A 90 0.26 -4.31 14.73
C SER A 90 -0.63 -4.66 15.94
N SER A 91 -0.45 -4.01 17.10
CA SER A 91 -1.27 -4.22 18.32
C SER A 91 -2.76 -3.82 18.22
N LEU A 92 -3.32 -3.67 17.01
CA LEU A 92 -4.70 -3.26 16.78
C LEU A 92 -5.48 -4.36 16.05
N LYS A 93 -6.47 -4.90 16.78
CA LYS A 93 -7.35 -6.06 16.54
C LYS A 93 -7.80 -6.29 15.07
N PRO A 94 -8.07 -7.55 14.70
CA PRO A 94 -8.48 -7.92 13.36
C PRO A 94 -9.96 -7.58 13.15
N ARG A 95 -10.25 -6.72 12.17
CA ARG A 95 -11.58 -6.60 11.55
C ARG A 95 -11.37 -6.71 10.04
N SER A 96 -11.94 -7.77 9.47
CA SER A 96 -12.13 -8.26 8.09
C SER A 96 -11.83 -7.39 6.85
N TRP A 97 -10.85 -6.49 6.88
CA TRP A 97 -10.51 -5.61 5.75
C TRP A 97 -8.99 -5.64 5.59
N ILE A 98 -8.51 -5.98 4.39
CA ILE A 98 -7.08 -5.97 4.05
C ILE A 98 -6.60 -4.50 4.14
N THR A 99 -6.13 -4.10 5.32
CA THR A 99 -5.66 -2.75 5.60
C THR A 99 -4.14 -2.77 5.61
N ILE A 100 -3.51 -2.16 4.60
CA ILE A 100 -2.05 -1.92 4.64
C ILE A 100 -1.81 -0.71 5.53
N LYS A 101 -1.50 -0.96 6.81
CA LYS A 101 -1.31 0.10 7.81
C LYS A 101 -0.07 0.98 7.61
N SER A 102 0.84 0.63 6.69
CA SER A 102 2.09 1.36 6.53
C SER A 102 2.61 1.25 5.11
N MET A 103 2.49 2.33 4.33
CA MET A 103 3.12 2.47 3.02
C MET A 103 4.05 3.69 3.06
N TYR A 104 5.28 3.56 2.56
CA TYR A 104 6.22 4.69 2.52
C TYR A 104 5.96 5.54 1.28
N CYS A 105 5.42 6.74 1.46
CA CYS A 105 4.95 7.59 0.35
C CYS A 105 6.07 8.35 -0.37
N SER A 106 7.19 8.58 0.31
CA SER A 106 8.34 9.32 -0.21
C SER A 106 9.62 8.71 0.33
N LYS A 107 10.50 8.27 -0.57
CA LYS A 107 11.92 8.11 -0.32
C LYS A 107 12.57 9.05 -1.34
N LEU A 108 12.76 10.30 -0.93
CA LEU A 108 13.50 11.26 -1.74
C LEU A 108 14.97 10.90 -1.52
N ASN A 109 15.63 10.51 -2.61
CA ASN A 109 17.09 10.47 -2.66
C ASN A 109 17.58 11.87 -3.00
#